data_AF-A0AAW0M8S3-F1
#
_entry.id   AF-A0AAW0M8S3-F1
#
_cell.length_a   1.000
_cell.length_b   1.000
_cell.length_c   1.000
_cell.angle_alpha   90.00
_cell.angle_beta   90.00
_cell.angle_gamma   90.00
#
_symmetry.space_group_name_H-M   'P 1'
#
loop_
_entity.id
_entity.type
_entity.pdbx_description
1 polymer ?
#
loop_
_entity_poly.entity_id
_entity_poly.type
_entity_poly.pdbx_seq_one_letter_code
_entity_poly.pdbx_strand_id
1 'polypeptide(L)'
;MLITLPFLNRAIAEYLSRDLMYQLSADDVYLIVRCSQAIEIILSVLARPGANILLPKPGYPFYDVRAAFSHLQVRHSGLLSDQSWEIDLESVEALADENTVAIVIISPGNPCGNVFTYQHLEKVAETAKKLGILVIADEVYHRIVFGSDPFVPMGEFGSIVPVVTLGSISKTWIVPGWRIGWIVTNDPSDDVYLIVGCSQAIEIILSVLARPGANILLPKPGYPFYDVRAAFSHLQVRHSGLLSDQSWEIDLESVEALADENTVAIVIISPGNPCGNVFTYQHLEKVAEPAKKLGILVIADEVYHRIVFGSDPFVPMGEFGSIVPVVTLGSISKTWIVPGWRIGWIVTNEPSGILENFGGAVAQILENTKDDFFSKIINIIKEAANICYDRIKEIPCLTCPHKPAGSMSVMANLNLSLLEDISDDMDFCFKLAKEESVIVLSGCVVGMKNWIRLTFAIDPASLEEGLSSYKFFRRQIGNNYKFFIQVMEVLLLSKLFKHLCSLSEISP
;
A
#
# COMPACT_ATOMS: atom_id res chain seq x y z
N MET A 1 1.17 6.80 5.18
CA MET A 1 0.81 6.54 6.58
C MET A 1 1.74 5.45 7.05
N LEU A 2 2.59 5.70 8.03
CA LEU A 2 3.13 4.61 8.86
C LEU A 2 2.46 4.80 10.22
N ILE A 3 1.45 3.99 10.54
CA ILE A 3 0.97 3.93 11.93
C ILE A 3 1.84 2.93 12.66
N THR A 4 2.55 3.39 13.68
CA THR A 4 3.06 2.49 14.71
C THR A 4 1.90 2.18 15.65
N LEU A 5 1.14 1.12 15.37
CA LEU A 5 0.29 0.48 16.37
C LEU A 5 1.08 -0.71 16.90
N PRO A 6 1.76 -0.63 18.07
CA PRO A 6 2.78 -1.61 18.45
C PRO A 6 2.24 -3.05 18.51
N PHE A 7 0.98 -3.24 18.90
CA PHE A 7 0.31 -4.55 18.90
C PHE A 7 0.07 -5.09 17.47
N LEU A 8 -0.33 -4.24 16.52
CA LEU A 8 -0.64 -4.67 15.16
C LEU A 8 0.63 -4.83 14.32
N ASN A 9 1.63 -3.97 14.52
CA ASN A 9 2.98 -4.18 14.02
C ASN A 9 3.51 -5.53 14.48
N ARG A 10 3.37 -5.87 15.77
CA ARG A 10 3.74 -7.17 16.31
C ARG A 10 2.94 -8.31 15.67
N ALA A 11 1.62 -8.21 15.55
CA ALA A 11 0.81 -9.25 14.92
C ALA A 11 1.19 -9.48 13.43
N ILE A 12 1.56 -8.43 12.70
CA ILE A 12 2.09 -8.53 11.32
C ILE A 12 3.50 -9.16 11.32
N ALA A 13 4.39 -8.73 12.22
CA ALA A 13 5.72 -9.30 12.37
C ALA A 13 5.65 -10.80 12.69
N GLU A 14 4.86 -11.19 13.69
CA GLU A 14 4.62 -12.58 14.09
C GLU A 14 3.92 -13.40 12.99
N TYR A 15 3.05 -12.79 12.18
CA TYR A 15 2.44 -13.45 11.03
C TYR A 15 3.46 -13.74 9.92
N LEU A 16 4.23 -12.74 9.51
CA LEU A 16 5.22 -12.86 8.43
C LEU A 16 6.42 -13.72 8.83
N SER A 17 6.81 -13.71 10.11
CA SER A 17 7.87 -14.56 10.67
C SER A 17 7.56 -16.07 10.57
N ARG A 18 6.31 -16.46 10.29
CA ARG A 18 5.94 -17.88 10.07
C ARG A 18 6.50 -18.42 8.75
N ASP A 19 6.70 -17.54 7.78
CA ASP A 19 7.19 -17.85 6.44
C ASP A 19 8.67 -17.44 6.26
N LEU A 20 9.36 -17.02 7.33
CA LEU A 20 10.76 -16.59 7.36
C LEU A 20 11.62 -17.46 8.28
N MET A 21 12.91 -17.56 7.99
CA MET A 21 13.93 -18.27 8.80
C MET A 21 14.39 -17.50 10.05
N TYR A 22 13.92 -16.26 10.23
CA TYR A 22 14.20 -15.41 11.39
C TYR A 22 12.93 -14.66 11.82
N GLN A 23 12.94 -14.16 13.06
CA GLN A 23 11.79 -13.47 13.64
C GLN A 23 11.92 -11.96 13.45
N LEU A 24 10.90 -11.36 12.85
CA LEU A 24 10.72 -9.91 12.76
C LEU A 24 10.29 -9.33 14.11
N SER A 25 10.76 -8.12 14.40
CA SER A 25 10.28 -7.28 15.49
C SER A 25 9.08 -6.43 15.04
N ALA A 26 8.43 -5.77 16.00
CA ALA A 26 7.40 -4.78 15.70
C ALA A 26 7.97 -3.47 15.11
N ASP A 27 9.28 -3.27 15.20
CA ASP A 27 9.97 -2.06 14.72
C ASP A 27 10.37 -2.19 13.24
N ASP A 28 10.49 -3.42 12.73
CA ASP A 28 10.66 -3.74 11.30
C ASP A 28 9.38 -3.49 10.47
N VAL A 29 8.24 -3.29 11.13
CA VAL A 29 6.91 -3.24 10.51
C VAL A 29 6.32 -1.84 10.51
N TYR A 30 5.73 -1.47 9.37
CA TYR A 30 5.30 -0.12 9.09
C TYR A 30 3.88 -0.12 8.46
N LEU A 31 2.84 0.03 9.29
CA LEU A 31 1.44 -0.09 8.87
C LEU A 31 0.97 1.08 7.97
N ILE A 32 0.41 0.76 6.80
CA ILE A 32 -0.04 1.71 5.76
C ILE A 32 -1.52 1.52 5.42
N VAL A 33 -2.15 2.52 4.78
CA VAL A 33 -3.56 2.41 4.34
C VAL A 33 -3.65 1.40 3.18
N ARG A 34 -2.64 1.25 2.33
CA ARG A 34 -2.72 0.38 1.13
C ARG A 34 -1.32 -0.01 0.67
N CYS A 35 -1.13 -1.19 0.08
CA CYS A 35 0.09 -1.48 -0.68
C CYS A 35 0.41 -0.37 -1.72
N SER A 36 -0.61 0.20 -2.39
CA SER A 36 -0.43 1.39 -3.25
C SER A 36 0.20 2.60 -2.51
N GLN A 37 -0.15 2.82 -1.25
CA GLN A 37 0.47 3.88 -0.45
C GLN A 37 1.93 3.54 -0.04
N ALA A 38 2.27 2.25 0.07
CA ALA A 38 3.65 1.81 0.24
C ALA A 38 4.51 2.24 -0.96
N ILE A 39 4.02 1.95 -2.16
CA ILE A 39 4.64 2.36 -3.42
C ILE A 39 4.73 3.90 -3.49
N GLU A 40 3.68 4.62 -3.08
CA GLU A 40 3.72 6.08 -2.97
C GLU A 40 4.85 6.58 -2.06
N ILE A 41 5.03 5.98 -0.88
CA ILE A 41 6.05 6.38 0.10
C ILE A 41 7.45 6.04 -0.41
N ILE A 42 7.72 4.78 -0.74
CA ILE A 42 9.08 4.31 -1.09
C ILE A 42 9.60 5.03 -2.33
N LEU A 43 8.80 5.13 -3.40
CA LEU A 43 9.24 5.84 -4.61
C LEU A 43 9.47 7.34 -4.36
N SER A 44 8.82 7.94 -3.36
CA SER A 44 9.08 9.33 -2.95
C SER A 44 10.34 9.49 -2.10
N VAL A 45 10.68 8.49 -1.28
CA VAL A 45 11.91 8.45 -0.48
C VAL A 45 13.13 8.25 -1.38
N LEU A 46 12.99 7.39 -2.39
CA LEU A 46 14.06 7.07 -3.35
C LEU A 46 14.22 8.14 -4.45
N ALA A 47 13.24 9.02 -4.63
CA ALA A 47 13.30 10.13 -5.58
C ALA A 47 14.30 11.22 -5.15
N ARG A 48 15.51 11.15 -5.72
CA ARG A 48 16.49 12.25 -5.72
C ARG A 48 16.83 12.65 -7.17
N PRO A 49 17.29 13.89 -7.44
CA PRO A 49 17.65 14.31 -8.79
C PRO A 49 18.63 13.34 -9.47
N GLY A 50 18.28 12.87 -10.67
CA GLY A 50 19.09 11.92 -11.45
C GLY A 50 18.88 10.43 -11.10
N ALA A 51 18.24 10.09 -9.98
CA ALA A 51 18.02 8.69 -9.62
C ALA A 51 17.09 7.96 -10.59
N ASN A 52 17.34 6.65 -10.73
CA ASN A 52 16.51 5.75 -11.52
C ASN A 52 16.19 4.45 -10.76
N ILE A 53 15.10 3.78 -11.15
CA ILE A 53 14.61 2.53 -10.58
C ILE A 53 14.34 1.50 -11.67
N LEU A 54 14.68 0.24 -11.39
CA LEU A 54 14.40 -0.89 -12.27
C LEU A 54 13.01 -1.45 -11.96
N LEU A 55 12.12 -1.44 -12.95
CA LEU A 55 10.76 -2.00 -12.88
C LEU A 55 10.62 -3.20 -13.85
N PRO A 56 9.85 -4.24 -13.47
CA PRO A 56 9.63 -5.39 -14.34
C PRO A 56 8.69 -5.02 -15.49
N LYS A 57 8.95 -5.59 -16.68
CA LYS A 57 8.11 -5.43 -17.87
C LYS A 57 7.79 -6.78 -18.50
N PRO A 58 6.50 -7.20 -18.52
CA PRO A 58 5.33 -6.50 -17.97
C PRO A 58 5.33 -6.39 -16.43
N GLY A 59 4.63 -5.38 -15.92
CA GLY A 59 4.54 -5.10 -14.48
C GLY A 59 3.24 -4.41 -14.06
N TYR A 60 3.10 -4.12 -12.77
CA TYR A 60 1.92 -3.43 -12.23
C TYR A 60 2.00 -1.91 -12.51
N PRO A 61 1.08 -1.32 -13.32
CA PRO A 61 1.29 0.03 -13.87
C PRO A 61 1.31 1.19 -12.87
N PHE A 62 0.96 0.93 -11.61
CA PHE A 62 0.98 1.95 -10.56
C PHE A 62 2.40 2.41 -10.22
N TYR A 63 3.41 1.53 -10.37
CA TYR A 63 4.81 1.90 -10.18
C TYR A 63 5.26 2.97 -11.18
N ASP A 64 4.99 2.78 -12.48
CA ASP A 64 5.32 3.76 -13.52
C ASP A 64 4.67 5.13 -13.27
N VAL A 65 3.36 5.14 -13.00
CA VAL A 65 2.60 6.37 -12.72
C VAL A 65 3.17 7.08 -11.49
N ARG A 66 3.54 6.35 -10.44
CA ARG A 66 4.04 6.95 -9.20
C ARG A 66 5.50 7.39 -9.30
N ALA A 67 6.36 6.65 -10.02
CA ALA A 67 7.72 7.06 -10.31
C ALA A 67 7.73 8.36 -11.13
N ALA A 68 6.91 8.44 -12.18
CA ALA A 68 6.74 9.65 -12.99
C ALA A 68 6.26 10.85 -12.16
N PHE A 69 5.27 10.67 -11.27
CA PHE A 69 4.81 11.71 -10.33
C PHE A 69 5.91 12.18 -9.37
N SER A 70 6.83 11.29 -9.01
CA SER A 70 7.94 11.57 -8.09
C SER A 70 9.21 12.06 -8.80
N HIS A 71 9.19 12.22 -10.13
CA HIS A 71 10.35 12.50 -10.98
C HIS A 71 11.51 11.49 -10.87
N LEU A 72 11.20 10.26 -10.44
CA LEU A 72 12.12 9.13 -10.41
C LEU A 72 12.13 8.47 -11.79
N GLN A 73 13.31 8.34 -12.42
CA GLN A 73 13.40 7.75 -13.76
C GLN A 73 13.13 6.24 -13.70
N VAL A 74 12.36 5.71 -14.64
CA VAL A 74 12.09 4.28 -14.75
C VAL A 74 12.95 3.66 -15.84
N ARG A 75 13.54 2.50 -15.54
CA ARG A 75 14.17 1.59 -16.51
C ARG A 75 13.47 0.24 -16.43
N HIS A 76 13.08 -0.31 -17.56
CA HIS A 76 12.27 -1.53 -17.61
C HIS A 76 13.12 -2.77 -17.90
N SER A 77 13.32 -3.63 -16.91
CA SER A 77 13.93 -4.94 -17.10
C SER A 77 12.89 -5.94 -17.63
N GLY A 78 13.29 -6.77 -18.61
CA GLY A 78 12.40 -7.77 -19.20
C GLY A 78 11.99 -8.89 -18.23
N LEU A 79 10.82 -9.47 -18.47
CA LEU A 79 10.46 -10.81 -17.96
C LEU A 79 10.44 -11.80 -19.13
N LEU A 80 11.07 -12.96 -18.93
CA LEU A 80 11.29 -13.98 -19.95
C LEU A 80 10.04 -14.85 -20.13
N SER A 81 9.19 -14.49 -21.12
CA SER A 81 7.88 -15.11 -21.34
C SER A 81 7.89 -16.59 -21.72
N ASP A 82 9.06 -17.12 -22.11
CA ASP A 82 9.38 -18.51 -22.44
C ASP A 82 10.03 -19.28 -21.27
N GLN A 83 10.45 -18.57 -20.22
CA GLN A 83 11.09 -19.10 -19.01
C GLN A 83 10.25 -18.75 -17.78
N SER A 84 8.95 -19.08 -17.82
CA SER A 84 8.01 -18.89 -16.69
C SER A 84 7.90 -17.45 -16.17
N TRP A 85 8.28 -16.45 -16.98
CA TRP A 85 8.38 -15.04 -16.60
C TRP A 85 9.46 -14.75 -15.53
N GLU A 86 10.56 -15.50 -15.52
CA GLU A 86 11.77 -15.14 -14.78
C GLU A 86 12.29 -13.75 -15.16
N ILE A 87 12.95 -13.07 -14.22
CA ILE A 87 13.54 -11.74 -14.44
C ILE A 87 14.78 -11.90 -15.32
N ASP A 88 14.86 -11.10 -16.39
CA ASP A 88 16.05 -11.00 -17.23
C ASP A 88 17.17 -10.26 -16.45
N LEU A 89 18.02 -11.02 -15.77
CA LEU A 89 19.13 -10.49 -14.97
C LEU A 89 20.24 -9.86 -15.83
N GLU A 90 20.40 -10.29 -17.09
CA GLU A 90 21.33 -9.64 -18.01
C GLU A 90 20.81 -8.24 -18.40
N SER A 91 19.50 -8.11 -18.63
CA SER A 91 18.85 -6.81 -18.81
C SER A 91 18.93 -5.93 -17.57
N VAL A 92 18.79 -6.49 -16.36
CA VAL A 92 18.98 -5.77 -15.08
C VAL A 92 20.39 -5.18 -14.99
N GLU A 93 21.43 -5.98 -15.22
CA GLU A 93 22.82 -5.50 -15.17
C GLU A 93 23.13 -4.47 -16.27
N ALA A 94 22.59 -4.65 -17.48
CA ALA A 94 22.80 -3.73 -18.60
C ALA A 94 22.05 -2.39 -18.47
N LEU A 95 20.98 -2.34 -17.66
CA LEU A 95 20.18 -1.13 -17.41
C LEU A 95 20.62 -0.35 -16.17
N ALA A 96 21.37 -0.98 -15.27
CA ALA A 96 21.84 -0.34 -14.03
C ALA A 96 22.99 0.65 -14.27
N ASP A 97 23.04 1.72 -13.47
CA ASP A 97 24.17 2.66 -13.38
C ASP A 97 24.37 3.17 -11.96
N GLU A 98 25.31 4.10 -11.75
CA GLU A 98 25.61 4.68 -10.43
C GLU A 98 24.46 5.49 -9.79
N ASN A 99 23.38 5.74 -10.55
CA ASN A 99 22.18 6.42 -10.09
C ASN A 99 20.98 5.46 -9.93
N THR A 100 21.13 4.18 -10.24
CA THR A 100 20.11 3.17 -9.93
C THR A 100 20.02 2.97 -8.41
N VAL A 101 18.83 3.03 -7.84
CA VAL A 101 18.63 2.98 -6.38
C VAL A 101 17.90 1.73 -5.87
N ALA A 102 17.10 1.10 -6.73
CA ALA A 102 16.34 -0.09 -6.38
C ALA A 102 15.95 -0.90 -7.61
N ILE A 103 15.63 -2.18 -7.37
CA ILE A 103 14.87 -3.03 -8.28
C ILE A 103 13.54 -3.44 -7.62
N VAL A 104 12.43 -3.36 -8.36
CA VAL A 104 11.13 -3.86 -7.94
C VAL A 104 10.93 -5.27 -8.45
N ILE A 105 10.52 -6.18 -7.57
CA ILE A 105 9.99 -7.50 -7.93
C ILE A 105 8.55 -7.62 -7.48
N ILE A 106 7.74 -8.40 -8.20
CA ILE A 106 6.32 -8.62 -7.89
C ILE A 106 6.10 -10.14 -7.90
N SER A 107 5.80 -10.72 -6.74
CA SER A 107 5.70 -12.17 -6.56
C SER A 107 4.65 -12.53 -5.51
N PRO A 108 3.61 -13.32 -5.83
CA PRO A 108 3.18 -13.74 -7.16
C PRO A 108 2.86 -12.57 -8.12
N GLY A 109 3.31 -12.70 -9.35
CA GLY A 109 3.35 -11.63 -10.34
C GLY A 109 1.99 -11.11 -10.79
N ASN A 110 1.95 -9.81 -11.07
CA ASN A 110 0.82 -9.11 -11.68
C ASN A 110 1.39 -8.23 -12.81
N PRO A 111 1.13 -8.53 -14.09
CA PRO A 111 -0.03 -9.28 -14.60
C PRO A 111 0.16 -10.79 -14.84
N CYS A 112 1.40 -11.32 -14.79
CA CYS A 112 1.71 -12.63 -15.35
C CYS A 112 1.30 -13.87 -14.52
N GLY A 113 1.06 -13.71 -13.22
CA GLY A 113 0.72 -14.82 -12.33
C GLY A 113 1.85 -15.83 -12.10
N ASN A 114 3.10 -15.46 -12.39
CA ASN A 114 4.30 -16.26 -12.08
C ASN A 114 4.63 -16.22 -10.58
N VAL A 115 5.41 -17.20 -10.12
CA VAL A 115 5.99 -17.25 -8.77
C VAL A 115 7.46 -17.58 -8.95
N PHE A 116 8.36 -16.79 -8.36
CA PHE A 116 9.80 -17.04 -8.50
C PHE A 116 10.26 -18.17 -7.58
N THR A 117 11.18 -19.00 -8.06
CA THR A 117 11.81 -20.06 -7.28
C THR A 117 12.83 -19.48 -6.31
N TYR A 118 13.16 -20.23 -5.24
CA TYR A 118 14.22 -19.85 -4.29
C TYR A 118 15.55 -19.55 -5.02
N GLN A 119 15.95 -20.40 -5.96
CA GLN A 119 17.19 -20.26 -6.72
C GLN A 119 17.17 -19.06 -7.68
N HIS A 120 16.00 -18.59 -8.11
CA HIS A 120 15.90 -17.36 -8.90
C HIS A 120 15.98 -16.12 -8.00
N LEU A 121 15.28 -16.11 -6.86
CA LEU A 121 15.34 -15.00 -5.90
C LEU A 121 16.74 -14.83 -5.27
N GLU A 122 17.46 -15.92 -5.02
CA GLU A 122 18.87 -15.89 -4.59
C GLU A 122 19.76 -15.16 -5.61
N LYS A 123 19.59 -15.44 -6.92
CA LYS A 123 20.30 -14.73 -7.99
C LYS A 123 19.89 -13.26 -8.07
N VAL A 124 18.61 -12.93 -7.87
CA VAL A 124 18.13 -11.53 -7.81
C VAL A 124 18.82 -10.81 -6.64
N ALA A 125 18.93 -11.43 -5.47
CA ALA A 125 19.58 -10.86 -4.30
C ALA A 125 21.07 -10.59 -4.53
N GLU A 126 21.82 -11.57 -5.04
CA GLU A 126 23.25 -11.41 -5.36
C GLU A 126 23.47 -10.40 -6.49
N THR A 127 22.56 -10.29 -7.48
CA THR A 127 22.62 -9.26 -8.53
C THR A 127 22.38 -7.87 -7.96
N ALA A 128 21.37 -7.68 -7.11
CA ALA A 128 21.07 -6.41 -6.46
C ALA A 128 22.21 -5.95 -5.54
N LYS A 129 22.78 -6.87 -4.76
CA LYS A 129 23.99 -6.67 -3.94
C LYS A 129 25.21 -6.28 -4.78
N LYS A 130 25.47 -6.96 -5.90
CA LYS A 130 26.54 -6.62 -6.86
C LYS A 130 26.39 -5.21 -7.41
N LEU A 131 25.15 -4.77 -7.65
CA LEU A 131 24.83 -3.42 -8.13
C LEU A 131 24.76 -2.37 -7.01
N GLY A 132 24.77 -2.77 -5.73
CA GLY A 132 24.65 -1.85 -4.59
C GLY A 132 23.26 -1.23 -4.43
N ILE A 133 22.20 -1.92 -4.87
CA ILE A 133 20.81 -1.45 -4.87
C ILE A 133 19.94 -2.29 -3.95
N LEU A 134 18.89 -1.70 -3.38
CA LEU A 134 17.90 -2.43 -2.57
C LEU A 134 16.85 -3.14 -3.44
N VAL A 135 16.20 -4.15 -2.86
CA VAL A 135 15.08 -4.86 -3.52
C VAL A 135 13.75 -4.44 -2.89
N ILE A 136 12.80 -4.00 -3.70
CA ILE A 136 11.41 -3.77 -3.27
C ILE A 136 10.58 -4.98 -3.69
N ALA A 137 10.04 -5.71 -2.73
CA ALA A 137 9.28 -6.94 -2.98
C ALA A 137 7.77 -6.71 -2.79
N ASP A 138 7.01 -6.68 -3.90
CA ASP A 138 5.55 -6.61 -3.87
C ASP A 138 4.95 -8.01 -3.72
N GLU A 139 4.65 -8.35 -2.46
CA GLU A 139 4.22 -9.68 -2.02
C GLU A 139 2.74 -9.68 -1.62
N VAL A 140 1.97 -8.73 -2.17
CA VAL A 140 0.53 -8.58 -1.90
C VAL A 140 -0.30 -9.82 -2.23
N TYR A 141 0.23 -10.75 -3.01
CA TYR A 141 -0.40 -12.01 -3.43
C TYR A 141 0.17 -13.27 -2.73
N HIS A 142 1.05 -13.17 -1.73
CA HIS A 142 1.84 -14.31 -1.19
C HIS A 142 1.07 -15.63 -0.89
N ARG A 143 -0.14 -15.59 -0.32
CA ARG A 143 -0.96 -16.79 -0.07
C ARG A 143 -1.74 -17.30 -1.30
N ILE A 144 -1.68 -16.62 -2.43
CA ILE A 144 -2.47 -16.89 -3.64
C ILE A 144 -1.56 -17.59 -4.64
N VAL A 145 -1.25 -18.86 -4.34
CA VAL A 145 -0.36 -19.74 -5.12
C VAL A 145 -1.03 -21.10 -5.32
N PHE A 146 -0.90 -21.64 -6.53
CA PHE A 146 -1.63 -22.80 -7.05
C PHE A 146 -0.73 -23.85 -7.69
N GLY A 147 0.54 -23.51 -7.97
CA GLY A 147 1.54 -24.36 -8.62
C GLY A 147 2.16 -25.42 -7.70
N SER A 148 3.21 -26.06 -8.20
CA SER A 148 4.10 -26.95 -7.42
C SER A 148 5.11 -26.18 -6.58
N ASP A 149 5.52 -25.01 -7.06
CA ASP A 149 6.54 -24.19 -6.41
C ASP A 149 5.91 -23.41 -5.25
N PRO A 150 6.49 -23.48 -4.04
CA PRO A 150 6.00 -22.70 -2.91
C PRO A 150 6.25 -21.21 -3.14
N PHE A 151 5.47 -20.38 -2.46
CA PHE A 151 5.86 -18.98 -2.26
C PHE A 151 7.16 -18.93 -1.44
N VAL A 152 8.08 -18.06 -1.85
CA VAL A 152 9.31 -17.74 -1.11
C VAL A 152 9.32 -16.22 -0.91
N PRO A 153 9.29 -15.72 0.34
CA PRO A 153 9.40 -14.30 0.59
C PRO A 153 10.83 -13.83 0.32
N MET A 154 10.96 -12.68 -0.33
CA MET A 154 12.26 -12.06 -0.64
C MET A 154 13.02 -11.68 0.65
N GLY A 155 12.31 -11.46 1.75
CA GLY A 155 12.88 -11.21 3.08
C GLY A 155 13.85 -12.31 3.56
N GLU A 156 13.75 -13.55 3.06
CA GLU A 156 14.74 -14.62 3.29
C GLU A 156 16.16 -14.19 2.92
N PHE A 157 16.29 -13.37 1.87
CA PHE A 157 17.55 -12.90 1.33
C PHE A 157 17.99 -11.54 1.92
N GLY A 158 17.34 -11.09 3.01
CA GLY A 158 17.72 -9.87 3.74
C GLY A 158 19.18 -9.89 4.23
N SER A 159 19.74 -11.07 4.52
CA SER A 159 21.16 -11.21 4.87
C SER A 159 22.14 -10.97 3.70
N ILE A 160 21.64 -10.93 2.46
CA ILE A 160 22.40 -10.73 1.21
C ILE A 160 22.29 -9.28 0.74
N VAL A 161 21.08 -8.71 0.78
CA VAL A 161 20.75 -7.38 0.26
C VAL A 161 19.62 -6.76 1.10
N PRO A 162 19.57 -5.43 1.31
CA PRO A 162 18.41 -4.79 1.92
C PRO A 162 17.13 -5.04 1.09
N VAL A 163 16.12 -5.63 1.73
CA VAL A 163 14.80 -5.88 1.12
C VAL A 163 13.74 -5.04 1.81
N VAL A 164 12.88 -4.41 1.02
CA VAL A 164 11.70 -3.67 1.50
C VAL A 164 10.45 -4.38 0.97
N THR A 165 9.80 -5.12 1.85
CA THR A 165 8.66 -5.99 1.53
C THR A 165 7.34 -5.24 1.66
N LEU A 166 6.43 -5.41 0.69
CA LEU A 166 5.13 -4.76 0.61
C LEU A 166 4.00 -5.77 0.64
N GLY A 167 3.02 -5.56 1.52
CA GLY A 167 1.86 -6.45 1.62
C GLY A 167 0.55 -5.76 2.00
N SER A 168 -0.55 -6.51 1.92
CA SER A 168 -1.88 -6.03 2.30
C SER A 168 -2.88 -7.16 2.47
N ILE A 169 -3.80 -7.01 3.43
CA ILE A 169 -4.95 -7.91 3.58
C ILE A 169 -5.92 -7.87 2.37
N SER A 170 -5.80 -6.86 1.48
CA SER A 170 -6.71 -6.60 0.36
C SER A 170 -6.89 -7.77 -0.62
N LYS A 171 -5.89 -8.65 -0.75
CA LYS A 171 -5.89 -9.77 -1.70
C LYS A 171 -5.99 -11.11 -0.98
N THR A 172 -5.04 -11.40 -0.08
CA THR A 172 -4.98 -12.66 0.69
C THR A 172 -6.27 -12.96 1.49
N TRP A 173 -6.94 -11.94 2.05
CA TRP A 173 -8.21 -12.10 2.77
C TRP A 173 -9.43 -11.60 1.97
N ILE A 174 -9.24 -11.13 0.73
CA ILE A 174 -10.30 -10.63 -0.17
C ILE A 174 -11.16 -9.53 0.50
N VAL A 175 -10.53 -8.69 1.33
CA VAL A 175 -11.12 -7.50 1.95
C VAL A 175 -10.53 -6.20 1.37
N PRO A 176 -10.59 -5.97 0.03
CA PRO A 176 -9.98 -4.80 -0.59
C PRO A 176 -10.63 -3.48 -0.14
N GLY A 177 -11.83 -3.52 0.45
CA GLY A 177 -12.51 -2.35 1.03
C GLY A 177 -11.92 -1.86 2.36
N TRP A 178 -11.23 -2.72 3.14
CA TRP A 178 -10.75 -2.37 4.48
C TRP A 178 -9.56 -1.41 4.48
N ARG A 179 -8.80 -1.38 3.37
CA ARG A 179 -7.64 -0.51 3.13
C ARG A 179 -6.64 -0.56 4.30
N ILE A 180 -5.96 -1.71 4.41
CA ILE A 180 -4.84 -1.91 5.35
C ILE A 180 -3.73 -2.69 4.64
N GLY A 181 -2.48 -2.30 4.85
CA GLY A 181 -1.30 -3.03 4.42
C GLY A 181 -0.07 -2.67 5.25
N TRP A 182 1.11 -3.08 4.79
CA TRP A 182 2.38 -2.83 5.49
C TRP A 182 3.54 -2.61 4.51
N ILE A 183 4.54 -1.87 4.98
CA ILE A 183 5.94 -2.02 4.59
C ILE A 183 6.61 -2.88 5.68
N VAL A 184 7.56 -3.73 5.30
CA VAL A 184 8.51 -4.37 6.21
C VAL A 184 9.93 -4.12 5.69
N THR A 185 10.85 -3.80 6.59
CA THR A 185 12.28 -3.69 6.28
C THR A 185 13.02 -4.94 6.72
N ASN A 186 13.82 -5.50 5.82
CA ASN A 186 14.64 -6.68 6.04
C ASN A 186 16.08 -6.28 5.67
N ASP A 187 16.79 -5.66 6.61
CA ASP A 187 18.13 -5.08 6.43
C ASP A 187 19.12 -5.80 7.36
N PRO A 188 20.34 -6.16 6.92
CA PRO A 188 21.36 -6.74 7.80
C PRO A 188 22.05 -5.70 8.70
N SER A 189 21.63 -4.43 8.65
CA SER A 189 22.00 -3.34 9.56
C SER A 189 20.76 -2.70 10.19
N ASP A 190 20.72 -2.62 11.53
CA ASP A 190 19.56 -2.25 12.35
C ASP A 190 19.15 -0.75 12.31
N ASP A 191 19.30 -0.04 11.18
CA ASP A 191 19.24 1.44 11.12
C ASP A 191 18.49 2.02 9.87
N VAL A 192 17.17 1.79 9.74
CA VAL A 192 16.31 2.56 8.80
C VAL A 192 14.94 2.93 9.39
N TYR A 193 14.74 4.21 9.72
CA TYR A 193 13.45 4.78 10.17
C TYR A 193 13.02 5.98 9.30
N LEU A 194 11.92 5.88 8.53
CA LEU A 194 11.56 6.88 7.49
C LEU A 194 10.04 7.08 7.25
N ILE A 195 9.51 8.28 7.52
CA ILE A 195 8.39 8.87 6.73
C ILE A 195 8.81 10.18 6.06
N VAL A 196 8.06 10.67 5.06
CA VAL A 196 8.40 11.84 4.22
C VAL A 196 8.18 13.19 4.95
N GLY A 197 8.84 13.38 6.10
CA GLY A 197 8.86 14.61 6.88
C GLY A 197 7.60 14.87 7.72
N CYS A 198 7.66 15.87 8.62
CA CYS A 198 6.53 16.20 9.51
C CYS A 198 5.27 16.64 8.71
N SER A 199 5.42 17.27 7.55
CA SER A 199 4.28 17.61 6.68
C SER A 199 3.47 16.39 6.23
N GLN A 200 4.11 15.27 5.90
CA GLN A 200 3.36 14.06 5.58
C GLN A 200 2.71 13.46 6.84
N ALA A 201 3.36 13.59 8.01
CA ALA A 201 2.81 13.17 9.30
C ALA A 201 1.47 13.89 9.61
N ILE A 202 1.44 15.22 9.46
CA ILE A 202 0.23 16.06 9.60
C ILE A 202 -0.86 15.61 8.62
N GLU A 203 -0.51 15.34 7.36
CA GLU A 203 -1.45 14.82 6.36
C GLU A 203 -2.09 13.50 6.78
N ILE A 204 -1.28 12.57 7.27
CA ILE A 204 -1.71 11.24 7.67
C ILE A 204 -2.70 11.33 8.83
N ILE A 205 -2.35 12.01 9.93
CA ILE A 205 -3.19 12.03 11.13
C ILE A 205 -4.52 12.74 10.87
N LEU A 206 -4.53 13.85 10.11
CA LEU A 206 -5.77 14.57 9.77
C LEU A 206 -6.67 13.76 8.82
N SER A 207 -6.13 12.88 7.97
CA SER A 207 -6.94 11.99 7.14
C SER A 207 -7.46 10.75 7.90
N VAL A 208 -6.76 10.27 8.93
CA VAL A 208 -7.25 9.18 9.80
C VAL A 208 -8.42 9.64 10.68
N LEU A 209 -8.36 10.89 11.17
CA LEU A 209 -9.39 11.46 12.04
C LEU A 209 -10.61 12.01 11.29
N ALA A 210 -10.54 12.10 9.96
CA ALA A 210 -11.62 12.59 9.13
C ALA A 210 -12.77 11.58 9.00
N ARG A 211 -13.88 11.88 9.68
CA ARG A 211 -15.19 11.26 9.48
C ARG A 211 -16.25 12.36 9.27
N PRO A 212 -17.40 12.07 8.65
CA PRO A 212 -18.46 13.08 8.43
C PRO A 212 -18.83 13.81 9.72
N GLY A 213 -18.77 15.14 9.71
CA GLY A 213 -19.07 16.00 10.86
C GLY A 213 -17.93 16.22 11.86
N ALA A 214 -16.83 15.47 11.79
CA ALA A 214 -15.72 15.61 12.73
C ALA A 214 -15.02 16.97 12.63
N ASN A 215 -14.51 17.44 13.77
CA ASN A 215 -13.74 18.67 13.87
C ASN A 215 -12.51 18.52 14.80
N ILE A 216 -11.53 19.41 14.62
CA ILE A 216 -10.35 19.51 15.49
C ILE A 216 -10.19 20.93 16.04
N LEU A 217 -9.59 21.03 17.22
CA LEU A 217 -9.15 22.29 17.81
C LEU A 217 -7.71 22.59 17.37
N LEU A 218 -7.49 23.74 16.73
CA LEU A 218 -6.19 24.16 16.19
C LEU A 218 -5.80 25.52 16.80
N PRO A 219 -4.56 25.72 17.29
CA PRO A 219 -4.18 26.96 17.94
C PRO A 219 -4.09 28.09 16.90
N LYS A 220 -4.49 29.29 17.31
CA LYS A 220 -4.41 30.51 16.51
C LYS A 220 -3.75 31.64 17.31
N PRO A 221 -2.62 32.20 16.84
CA PRO A 221 -1.88 31.83 15.62
C PRO A 221 -1.25 30.43 15.67
N GLY A 222 -1.06 29.79 14.52
CA GLY A 222 -0.51 28.43 14.39
C GLY A 222 0.01 28.15 12.98
N TYR A 223 0.53 26.93 12.76
CA TYR A 223 1.16 26.55 11.48
C TYR A 223 0.11 26.27 10.39
N PRO A 224 0.03 27.09 9.31
CA PRO A 224 -1.12 27.09 8.38
C PRO A 224 -1.26 25.83 7.52
N PHE A 225 -0.27 24.92 7.55
CA PHE A 225 -0.36 23.65 6.84
C PHE A 225 -1.50 22.75 7.38
N TYR A 226 -1.81 22.88 8.68
CA TYR A 226 -2.93 22.17 9.29
C TYR A 226 -4.29 22.57 8.67
N ASP A 227 -4.58 23.87 8.57
CA ASP A 227 -5.82 24.37 7.95
C ASP A 227 -5.99 23.86 6.50
N VAL A 228 -4.92 23.99 5.71
CA VAL A 228 -4.89 23.51 4.31
C VAL A 228 -5.19 22.01 4.25
N ARG A 229 -4.56 21.21 5.11
CA ARG A 229 -4.64 19.76 5.00
C ARG A 229 -5.87 19.15 5.67
N ALA A 230 -6.45 19.81 6.68
CA ALA A 230 -7.77 19.50 7.22
C ALA A 230 -8.87 19.72 6.17
N ALA A 231 -8.82 20.84 5.44
CA ALA A 231 -9.75 21.13 4.35
C ALA A 231 -9.72 20.04 3.25
N PHE A 232 -8.54 19.55 2.86
CA PHE A 232 -8.39 18.41 1.93
C PHE A 232 -8.99 17.09 2.45
N SER A 233 -9.06 16.90 3.77
CA SER A 233 -9.72 15.73 4.38
C SER A 233 -11.21 15.94 4.67
N HIS A 234 -11.79 17.11 4.35
CA HIS A 234 -13.13 17.53 4.79
C HIS A 234 -13.31 17.54 6.33
N LEU A 235 -12.21 17.68 7.08
CA LEU A 235 -12.19 17.78 8.54
C LEU A 235 -12.36 19.26 8.93
N GLN A 236 -13.33 19.58 9.78
CA GLN A 236 -13.54 20.97 10.21
C GLN A 236 -12.44 21.41 11.20
N VAL A 237 -12.05 22.68 11.13
CA VAL A 237 -11.10 23.29 12.06
C VAL A 237 -11.82 24.35 12.89
N ARG A 238 -11.65 24.28 14.21
CA ARG A 238 -12.07 25.31 15.17
C ARG A 238 -10.82 25.90 15.80
N HIS A 239 -10.67 27.22 15.73
CA HIS A 239 -9.44 27.88 16.15
C HIS A 239 -9.51 28.28 17.63
N SER A 240 -8.74 27.59 18.48
CA SER A 240 -8.54 27.98 19.88
C SER A 240 -7.52 29.10 20.00
N GLY A 241 -7.69 29.99 20.98
CA GLY A 241 -6.77 31.11 21.21
C GLY A 241 -5.42 30.70 21.79
N LEU A 242 -4.39 31.53 21.54
CA LEU A 242 -3.16 31.57 22.33
C LEU A 242 -3.07 32.92 23.07
N LEU A 243 -2.73 32.87 24.36
CA LEU A 243 -2.72 34.03 25.27
C LEU A 243 -1.40 34.81 25.14
N SER A 244 -1.39 35.83 24.28
CA SER A 244 -0.18 36.62 23.95
C SER A 244 0.47 37.35 25.13
N ASP A 245 -0.30 37.62 26.18
CA ASP A 245 0.14 38.23 27.46
C ASP A 245 0.65 37.19 28.48
N GLN A 246 0.40 35.90 28.23
CA GLN A 246 0.77 34.77 29.08
C GLN A 246 1.66 33.79 28.29
N SER A 247 2.76 34.30 27.72
CA SER A 247 3.78 33.51 27.00
C SER A 247 3.26 32.65 25.83
N TRP A 248 2.09 33.01 25.27
CA TRP A 248 1.35 32.22 24.28
C TRP A 248 0.88 30.84 24.78
N GLU A 249 0.58 30.72 26.08
CA GLU A 249 -0.16 29.59 26.63
C GLU A 249 -1.50 29.37 25.89
N ILE A 250 -1.96 28.12 25.81
CA ILE A 250 -3.23 27.77 25.17
C ILE A 250 -4.39 28.31 26.01
N ASP A 251 -5.33 28.98 25.36
CA ASP A 251 -6.58 29.41 25.97
C ASP A 251 -7.49 28.20 26.20
N LEU A 252 -7.43 27.64 27.41
CA LEU A 252 -8.19 26.46 27.82
C LEU A 252 -9.70 26.74 27.92
N GLU A 253 -10.11 27.98 28.20
CA GLU A 253 -11.53 28.37 28.18
C GLU A 253 -12.05 28.35 26.74
N SER A 254 -11.26 28.85 25.78
CA SER A 254 -11.56 28.72 24.35
C SER A 254 -11.58 27.27 23.87
N VAL A 255 -10.72 26.39 24.41
CA VAL A 255 -10.75 24.94 24.11
C VAL A 255 -12.05 24.30 24.59
N GLU A 256 -12.47 24.52 25.83
CA GLU A 256 -13.73 23.96 26.35
C GLU A 256 -14.96 24.54 25.64
N ALA A 257 -14.95 25.83 25.28
CA ALA A 257 -16.06 26.50 24.61
C ALA A 257 -16.23 26.12 23.12
N LEU A 258 -15.17 25.64 22.46
CA LEU A 258 -15.21 25.22 21.05
C LEU A 258 -15.43 23.72 20.86
N ALA A 259 -15.21 22.91 21.90
CA ALA A 259 -15.39 21.47 21.86
C ALA A 259 -16.87 21.05 21.83
N ASP A 260 -17.13 19.91 21.18
CA ASP A 260 -18.44 19.25 21.09
C ASP A 260 -18.28 17.72 20.92
N GLU A 261 -19.38 17.00 20.79
CA GLU A 261 -19.39 15.53 20.62
C GLU A 261 -18.75 15.03 19.31
N ASN A 262 -18.46 15.94 18.36
CA ASN A 262 -17.80 15.65 17.09
C ASN A 262 -16.33 16.06 17.08
N THR A 263 -15.82 16.65 18.16
CA THR A 263 -14.42 17.03 18.31
C THR A 263 -13.60 15.75 18.50
N VAL A 264 -12.53 15.58 17.71
CA VAL A 264 -11.72 14.34 17.73
C VAL A 264 -10.28 14.54 18.19
N ALA A 265 -9.75 15.75 18.10
CA ALA A 265 -8.41 16.08 18.58
C ALA A 265 -8.23 17.57 18.90
N ILE A 266 -7.28 17.84 19.79
CA ILE A 266 -6.63 19.15 19.92
C ILE A 266 -5.20 19.07 19.39
N VAL A 267 -4.79 20.04 18.59
CA VAL A 267 -3.42 20.20 18.13
C VAL A 267 -2.68 21.14 19.07
N ILE A 268 -1.44 20.80 19.43
CA ILE A 268 -0.49 21.69 20.08
C ILE A 268 0.80 21.73 19.26
N ILE A 269 1.48 22.87 19.23
CA ILE A 269 2.75 23.04 18.49
C ILE A 269 3.75 23.61 19.49
N SER A 270 4.78 22.84 19.82
CA SER A 270 5.76 23.18 20.86
C SER A 270 7.13 22.57 20.52
N PRO A 271 8.19 23.37 20.27
CA PRO A 271 8.18 24.82 20.16
C PRO A 271 7.30 25.36 19.02
N GLY A 272 6.55 26.42 19.31
CA GLY A 272 5.48 26.93 18.45
C GLY A 272 5.96 27.65 17.19
N ASN A 273 5.27 27.41 16.08
CA ASN A 273 5.38 28.19 14.84
C ASN A 273 4.00 28.83 14.57
N PRO A 274 3.86 30.17 14.57
CA PRO A 274 4.92 31.19 14.45
C PRO A 274 5.47 31.78 15.76
N CYS A 275 4.91 31.47 16.94
CA CYS A 275 5.16 32.28 18.15
C CYS A 275 6.45 31.98 18.92
N GLY A 276 7.16 30.88 18.64
CA GLY A 276 8.39 30.49 19.33
C GLY A 276 8.20 30.06 20.79
N ASN A 277 6.96 29.92 21.24
CA ASN A 277 6.62 29.51 22.61
C ASN A 277 6.99 28.05 22.88
N VAL A 278 7.34 27.75 24.13
CA VAL A 278 7.61 26.39 24.62
C VAL A 278 6.76 26.19 25.86
N PHE A 279 5.88 25.20 25.86
CA PHE A 279 4.98 24.97 26.98
C PHE A 279 5.72 24.34 28.17
N THR A 280 5.40 24.81 29.38
CA THR A 280 5.92 24.25 30.63
C THR A 280 5.23 22.93 30.97
N TYR A 281 5.85 22.11 31.82
CA TYR A 281 5.24 20.89 32.34
C TYR A 281 3.84 21.17 32.94
N GLN A 282 3.72 22.22 33.76
CA GLN A 282 2.46 22.60 34.41
C GLN A 282 1.39 23.08 33.42
N HIS A 283 1.78 23.63 32.27
CA HIS A 283 0.82 24.00 31.22
C HIS A 283 0.37 22.77 30.43
N LEU A 284 1.28 21.87 30.04
CA LEU A 284 0.95 20.63 29.33
C LEU A 284 0.04 19.71 30.17
N GLU A 285 0.26 19.63 31.49
CA GLU A 285 -0.64 18.93 32.43
C GLU A 285 -2.07 19.50 32.37
N LYS A 286 -2.20 20.83 32.36
CA LYS A 286 -3.51 21.52 32.20
C LYS A 286 -4.12 21.36 30.81
N VAL A 287 -3.37 20.97 29.78
CA VAL A 287 -3.90 20.64 28.45
C VAL A 287 -4.40 19.19 28.43
N ALA A 288 -3.70 18.28 29.11
CA ALA A 288 -4.04 16.85 29.16
C ALA A 288 -5.40 16.58 29.83
N GLU A 289 -5.69 17.23 30.96
CA GLU A 289 -6.93 16.97 31.72
C GLU A 289 -8.23 17.40 30.98
N PRO A 290 -8.33 18.59 30.34
CA PRO A 290 -9.46 18.93 29.48
C PRO A 290 -9.60 17.99 28.28
N ALA A 291 -8.50 17.62 27.60
CA ALA A 291 -8.54 16.72 26.46
C ALA A 291 -9.07 15.32 26.85
N LYS A 292 -8.62 14.79 27.99
CA LYS A 292 -9.14 13.57 28.63
C LYS A 292 -10.62 13.68 29.01
N LYS A 293 -11.04 14.79 29.64
CA LYS A 293 -12.44 15.08 30.01
C LYS A 293 -13.36 15.12 28.79
N LEU A 294 -12.87 15.62 27.66
CA LEU A 294 -13.56 15.67 26.37
C LEU A 294 -13.50 14.34 25.59
N GLY A 295 -12.65 13.39 26.00
CA GLY A 295 -12.44 12.12 25.28
C GLY A 295 -11.71 12.27 23.94
N ILE A 296 -10.91 13.33 23.78
CA ILE A 296 -10.19 13.66 22.55
C ILE A 296 -8.68 13.41 22.71
N LEU A 297 -8.00 13.11 21.60
CA LEU A 297 -6.54 12.94 21.59
C LEU A 297 -5.81 14.29 21.43
N VAL A 298 -4.54 14.32 21.84
CA VAL A 298 -3.65 15.48 21.65
C VAL A 298 -2.65 15.19 20.53
N ILE A 299 -2.64 15.99 19.47
CA ILE A 299 -1.61 15.95 18.42
C ILE A 299 -0.53 16.95 18.79
N ALA A 300 0.68 16.49 19.12
CA ALA A 300 1.79 17.34 19.51
C ALA A 300 2.80 17.48 18.36
N ASP A 301 2.85 18.63 17.67
CA ASP A 301 3.90 18.94 16.70
C ASP A 301 5.15 19.43 17.43
N GLU A 302 6.12 18.52 17.58
CA GLU A 302 7.37 18.69 18.30
C GLU A 302 8.57 18.75 17.34
N VAL A 303 8.34 19.17 16.10
CA VAL A 303 9.38 19.26 15.05
C VAL A 303 10.56 20.17 15.42
N TYR A 304 10.36 21.11 16.35
CA TYR A 304 11.38 22.02 16.86
C TYR A 304 11.99 21.61 18.22
N HIS A 305 11.73 20.42 18.78
CA HIS A 305 12.05 20.06 20.18
C HIS A 305 13.51 20.30 20.65
N ARG A 306 14.51 20.36 19.75
CA ARG A 306 15.91 20.70 20.10
C ARG A 306 16.30 22.16 19.87
N ILE A 307 15.41 22.95 19.29
CA ILE A 307 15.60 24.38 19.00
C ILE A 307 14.82 25.16 20.05
N VAL A 308 15.31 25.05 21.29
CA VAL A 308 14.75 25.67 22.50
C VAL A 308 15.81 26.58 23.09
N PHE A 309 15.40 27.77 23.54
CA PHE A 309 16.29 28.79 24.08
C PHE A 309 15.79 29.21 25.47
N GLY A 310 16.68 29.26 26.45
CA GLY A 310 16.34 29.61 27.84
C GLY A 310 16.95 28.65 28.86
N SER A 311 16.49 28.76 30.11
CA SER A 311 16.84 27.84 31.20
C SER A 311 15.95 26.60 31.26
N ASP A 312 14.75 26.68 30.68
CA ASP A 312 13.69 25.70 30.92
C ASP A 312 13.81 24.56 29.89
N PRO A 313 13.75 23.28 30.34
CA PRO A 313 13.88 22.16 29.44
C PRO A 313 12.64 22.00 28.55
N PHE A 314 12.84 21.47 27.35
CA PHE A 314 11.75 20.96 26.54
C PHE A 314 11.02 19.82 27.26
N VAL A 315 9.70 19.86 27.30
CA VAL A 315 8.85 18.79 27.84
C VAL A 315 8.03 18.22 26.68
N PRO A 316 8.23 16.94 26.28
CA PRO A 316 7.39 16.30 25.29
C PRO A 316 6.00 16.01 25.88
N MET A 317 4.96 16.19 25.07
CA MET A 317 3.58 15.90 25.48
C MET A 317 3.38 14.42 25.80
N GLY A 318 4.21 13.54 25.23
CA GLY A 318 4.20 12.09 25.47
C GLY A 318 4.35 11.69 26.95
N GLU A 319 4.94 12.53 27.81
CA GLU A 319 4.98 12.32 29.28
C GLU A 319 3.55 12.21 29.87
N PHE A 320 2.60 12.93 29.29
CA PHE A 320 1.19 12.94 29.69
C PHE A 320 0.36 11.84 28.98
N GLY A 321 1.01 10.93 28.25
CA GLY A 321 0.39 9.76 27.62
C GLY A 321 -0.25 8.77 28.59
N SER A 322 0.01 8.92 29.90
CA SER A 322 -0.71 8.20 30.98
C SER A 322 -2.07 8.81 31.33
N ILE A 323 -2.33 10.06 30.91
CA ILE A 323 -3.51 10.86 31.22
C ILE A 323 -4.46 10.92 30.02
N VAL A 324 -3.92 11.10 28.82
CA VAL A 324 -4.65 11.31 27.56
C VAL A 324 -3.94 10.62 26.40
N PRO A 325 -4.63 10.15 25.34
CA PRO A 325 -3.96 9.72 24.11
C PRO A 325 -3.17 10.87 23.47
N VAL A 326 -1.88 10.68 23.25
CA VAL A 326 -0.97 11.64 22.59
C VAL A 326 -0.41 11.06 21.30
N VAL A 327 -0.39 11.89 20.25
CA VAL A 327 0.21 11.61 18.95
C VAL A 327 1.28 12.66 18.68
N THR A 328 2.53 12.34 18.95
CA THR A 328 3.68 13.23 18.75
C THR A 328 4.17 13.15 17.30
N LEU A 329 4.34 14.30 16.65
CA LEU A 329 4.91 14.45 15.31
C LEU A 329 6.30 15.05 15.41
N GLY A 330 7.24 14.56 14.60
CA GLY A 330 8.58 15.13 14.55
C GLY A 330 9.28 14.95 13.21
N SER A 331 10.44 15.60 13.07
CA SER A 331 11.28 15.50 11.87
C SER A 331 12.69 16.00 12.11
N ILE A 332 13.66 15.38 11.44
CA ILE A 332 15.05 15.86 11.49
C ILE A 332 15.26 17.17 10.72
N SER A 333 14.30 17.57 9.88
CA SER A 333 14.44 18.68 8.92
C SER A 333 14.83 20.02 9.55
N LYS A 334 14.42 20.26 10.81
CA LYS A 334 14.75 21.46 11.58
C LYS A 334 15.93 21.19 12.51
N THR A 335 15.80 20.19 13.37
CA THR A 335 16.81 19.82 14.39
C THR A 335 18.21 19.53 13.82
N TRP A 336 18.33 18.89 12.65
CA TRP A 336 19.61 18.62 11.98
C TRP A 336 19.82 19.46 10.71
N ILE A 337 18.96 20.44 10.43
CA ILE A 337 19.08 21.38 9.29
C ILE A 337 19.19 20.67 7.93
N VAL A 338 18.48 19.55 7.77
CA VAL A 338 18.43 18.75 6.51
C VAL A 338 17.02 18.67 5.92
N PRO A 339 16.36 19.81 5.59
CA PRO A 339 14.98 19.81 5.08
C PRO A 339 14.82 19.11 3.72
N GLY A 340 15.90 18.98 2.95
CA GLY A 340 15.91 18.23 1.69
C GLY A 340 15.80 16.71 1.85
N TRP A 341 16.13 16.16 3.03
CA TRP A 341 16.13 14.70 3.27
C TRP A 341 14.74 14.16 3.60
N ARG A 342 13.78 15.04 3.95
CA ARG A 342 12.38 14.69 4.16
C ARG A 342 12.17 13.52 5.14
N ILE A 343 12.89 13.46 6.26
CA ILE A 343 12.69 12.40 7.28
C ILE A 343 11.84 12.95 8.44
N GLY A 344 10.74 12.27 8.75
CA GLY A 344 9.82 12.54 9.87
C GLY A 344 9.48 11.29 10.67
N TRP A 345 8.63 11.44 11.68
CA TRP A 345 8.02 10.33 12.44
C TRP A 345 6.67 10.73 13.04
N ILE A 346 5.88 9.71 13.41
CA ILE A 346 4.73 9.78 14.30
C ILE A 346 5.02 8.83 15.46
N VAL A 347 4.77 9.25 16.70
CA VAL A 347 4.84 8.41 17.91
C VAL A 347 3.50 8.50 18.62
N THR A 348 3.03 7.39 19.19
CA THR A 348 1.75 7.31 19.91
C THR A 348 1.97 6.88 21.35
N ASN A 349 1.47 7.65 22.31
CA ASN A 349 1.46 7.31 23.74
C ASN A 349 0.00 7.24 24.20
N GLU A 350 -0.47 6.10 24.68
CA GLU A 350 -1.89 5.90 25.01
C GLU A 350 -2.06 5.03 26.28
N PRO A 351 -3.00 5.36 27.20
CA PRO A 351 -3.15 4.62 28.46
C PRO A 351 -4.25 3.55 28.44
N SER A 352 -5.08 3.46 27.38
CA SER A 352 -6.43 2.89 27.48
C SER A 352 -6.88 1.93 26.36
N GLY A 353 -6.04 1.63 25.37
CA GLY A 353 -6.39 0.73 24.26
C GLY A 353 -7.49 1.27 23.33
N ILE A 354 -7.74 2.58 23.32
CA ILE A 354 -8.74 3.19 22.42
C ILE A 354 -8.30 3.04 20.96
N LEU A 355 -7.00 3.11 20.68
CA LEU A 355 -6.42 2.81 19.36
C LEU A 355 -6.33 1.29 19.09
N GLU A 356 -6.37 0.44 20.11
CA GLU A 356 -6.48 -1.02 19.93
C GLU A 356 -7.82 -1.39 19.27
N ASN A 357 -8.93 -0.73 19.61
CA ASN A 357 -10.22 -0.98 18.96
C ASN A 357 -10.24 -0.64 17.45
N PHE A 358 -9.33 0.22 16.96
CA PHE A 358 -9.23 0.55 15.52
C PHE A 358 -8.34 -0.42 14.72
N GLY A 359 -7.46 -1.20 15.36
CA GLY A 359 -6.58 -2.18 14.70
C GLY A 359 -6.77 -3.63 15.15
N GLY A 360 -7.49 -3.87 16.25
CA GLY A 360 -7.66 -5.16 16.91
C GLY A 360 -8.33 -6.21 16.01
N ALA A 361 -9.26 -5.78 15.15
CA ALA A 361 -9.85 -6.66 14.14
C ALA A 361 -8.80 -7.24 13.18
N VAL A 362 -7.74 -6.49 12.83
CA VAL A 362 -6.67 -7.01 11.96
C VAL A 362 -5.74 -7.94 12.70
N ALA A 363 -5.34 -7.61 13.93
CA ALA A 363 -4.55 -8.51 14.77
C ALA A 363 -5.30 -9.84 14.97
N GLN A 364 -6.58 -9.78 15.32
CA GLN A 364 -7.46 -10.95 15.42
C GLN A 364 -7.61 -11.70 14.10
N ILE A 365 -7.67 -11.04 12.94
CA ILE A 365 -7.68 -11.71 11.64
C ILE A 365 -6.34 -12.44 11.38
N LEU A 366 -5.19 -11.82 11.64
CA LEU A 366 -3.87 -12.42 11.44
C LEU A 366 -3.60 -13.60 12.40
N GLU A 367 -4.08 -13.50 13.63
CA GLU A 367 -3.97 -14.53 14.67
C GLU A 367 -4.94 -15.69 14.47
N ASN A 368 -6.23 -15.40 14.21
CA ASN A 368 -7.30 -16.41 14.25
C ASN A 368 -7.69 -16.98 12.88
N THR A 369 -7.22 -16.42 11.75
CA THR A 369 -7.46 -17.02 10.43
C THR A 369 -6.69 -18.34 10.31
N LYS A 370 -7.42 -19.45 10.28
CA LYS A 370 -6.88 -20.81 10.11
C LYS A 370 -6.56 -21.13 8.65
N ASP A 371 -5.60 -22.01 8.40
CA ASP A 371 -5.19 -22.39 7.03
C ASP A 371 -6.30 -22.99 6.16
N ASP A 372 -7.35 -23.55 6.76
CA ASP A 372 -8.55 -24.01 6.03
C ASP A 372 -9.29 -22.86 5.32
N PHE A 373 -9.29 -21.64 5.88
CA PHE A 373 -9.82 -20.46 5.19
C PHE A 373 -9.03 -20.18 3.90
N PHE A 374 -7.70 -20.09 4.00
CA PHE A 374 -6.85 -19.88 2.82
C PHE A 374 -7.01 -21.04 1.84
N SER A 375 -7.03 -22.29 2.30
CA SER A 375 -7.19 -23.47 1.45
C SER A 375 -8.49 -23.44 0.64
N LYS A 376 -9.62 -23.03 1.24
CA LYS A 376 -10.90 -22.87 0.54
C LYS A 376 -10.84 -21.78 -0.53
N ILE A 377 -10.32 -20.60 -0.18
CA ILE A 377 -10.14 -19.48 -1.12
C ILE A 377 -9.21 -19.87 -2.27
N ILE A 378 -8.09 -20.51 -1.95
CA ILE A 378 -7.08 -20.99 -2.91
C ILE A 378 -7.71 -21.99 -3.88
N ASN A 379 -8.51 -22.94 -3.39
CA ASN A 379 -9.18 -23.93 -4.24
C ASN A 379 -10.16 -23.28 -5.23
N ILE A 380 -10.96 -22.31 -4.80
CA ILE A 380 -11.89 -21.58 -5.68
C ILE A 380 -11.13 -20.80 -6.76
N ILE A 381 -10.07 -20.06 -6.40
CA ILE A 381 -9.29 -19.29 -7.36
C ILE A 381 -8.48 -20.23 -8.29
N LYS A 382 -8.00 -21.37 -7.78
CA LYS A 382 -7.33 -22.41 -8.58
C LYS A 382 -8.26 -23.04 -9.61
N GLU A 383 -9.51 -23.30 -9.26
CA GLU A 383 -10.54 -23.77 -10.19
C GLU A 383 -10.78 -22.75 -11.30
N ALA A 384 -10.98 -21.47 -10.95
CA ALA A 384 -11.11 -20.38 -11.91
C ALA A 384 -9.85 -20.22 -12.80
N ALA A 385 -8.64 -20.36 -12.23
CA ALA A 385 -7.40 -20.32 -12.98
C ALA A 385 -7.25 -21.50 -13.97
N ASN A 386 -7.70 -22.70 -13.60
CA ASN A 386 -7.76 -23.86 -14.50
C ASN A 386 -8.70 -23.59 -15.67
N ILE A 387 -9.94 -23.18 -15.38
CA ILE A 387 -10.97 -22.87 -16.39
C ILE A 387 -10.45 -21.78 -17.34
N CYS A 388 -9.88 -20.69 -16.81
CA CYS A 388 -9.34 -19.61 -17.63
C CYS A 388 -8.25 -20.13 -18.59
N TYR A 389 -7.27 -20.87 -18.06
CA TYR A 389 -6.15 -21.38 -18.85
C TYR A 389 -6.58 -22.39 -19.92
N ASP A 390 -7.50 -23.31 -19.59
CA ASP A 390 -7.96 -24.32 -20.53
C ASP A 390 -8.85 -23.73 -21.63
N ARG A 391 -9.73 -22.78 -21.28
CA ARG A 391 -10.55 -22.03 -22.26
C ARG A 391 -9.72 -21.15 -23.20
N ILE A 392 -8.64 -20.52 -22.74
CA ILE A 392 -7.77 -19.72 -23.62
C ILE A 392 -7.18 -20.57 -24.76
N LYS A 393 -6.87 -21.86 -24.53
CA LYS A 393 -6.36 -22.77 -25.57
C LYS A 393 -7.40 -23.07 -26.67
N GLU A 394 -8.68 -22.92 -26.36
CA GLU A 394 -9.76 -23.14 -27.32
C GLU A 394 -9.97 -21.92 -28.25
N ILE A 395 -9.40 -20.76 -27.92
CA ILE A 395 -9.57 -19.50 -28.65
C ILE A 395 -8.40 -19.33 -29.64
N PRO A 396 -8.57 -19.47 -30.97
CA PRO A 396 -7.45 -19.61 -31.90
C PRO A 396 -6.51 -18.40 -32.00
N CYS A 397 -7.02 -17.19 -31.71
CA CYS A 397 -6.23 -15.96 -31.73
C CYS A 397 -5.53 -15.65 -30.39
N LEU A 398 -5.69 -16.49 -29.37
CA LEU A 398 -5.04 -16.32 -28.07
C LEU A 398 -4.03 -17.43 -27.80
N THR A 399 -2.95 -17.11 -27.09
CA THR A 399 -1.99 -18.11 -26.62
C THR A 399 -1.48 -17.73 -25.23
N CYS A 400 -1.75 -18.56 -24.24
CA CYS A 400 -1.19 -18.43 -22.90
C CYS A 400 0.05 -19.32 -22.79
N PRO A 401 1.28 -18.78 -22.69
CA PRO A 401 2.50 -19.58 -22.74
C PRO A 401 2.67 -20.47 -21.50
N HIS A 402 2.28 -19.95 -20.34
CA HIS A 402 2.37 -20.64 -19.06
C HIS A 402 1.05 -20.51 -18.30
N LYS A 403 0.66 -21.58 -17.60
CA LYS A 403 -0.45 -21.54 -16.64
C LYS A 403 -0.05 -20.63 -15.46
N PRO A 404 -0.93 -19.75 -14.96
CA PRO A 404 -0.61 -18.94 -13.79
C PRO A 404 -0.32 -19.82 -12.58
N ALA A 405 0.84 -19.62 -11.97
CA ALA A 405 1.27 -20.30 -10.75
C ALA A 405 0.68 -19.65 -9.49
N GLY A 406 0.24 -18.39 -9.56
CA GLY A 406 -0.42 -17.66 -8.48
C GLY A 406 -1.13 -16.38 -8.97
N SER A 407 -1.40 -15.46 -8.04
CA SER A 407 -2.11 -14.19 -8.29
C SER A 407 -3.55 -14.40 -8.79
N MET A 408 -4.14 -13.36 -9.39
CA MET A 408 -5.54 -13.30 -9.83
C MET A 408 -5.68 -12.97 -11.34
N SER A 409 -4.58 -13.02 -12.09
CA SER A 409 -4.53 -12.62 -13.50
C SER A 409 -3.59 -13.49 -14.32
N VAL A 410 -3.82 -13.52 -15.63
CA VAL A 410 -2.99 -14.22 -16.61
C VAL A 410 -2.80 -13.38 -17.86
N MET A 411 -1.63 -13.51 -18.49
CA MET A 411 -1.29 -12.85 -19.75
C MET A 411 -1.44 -13.84 -20.92
N ALA A 412 -2.20 -13.46 -21.94
CA ALA A 412 -2.32 -14.20 -23.20
C ALA A 412 -1.83 -13.32 -24.37
N ASN A 413 -1.01 -13.90 -25.25
CA ASN A 413 -0.61 -13.27 -26.50
C ASN A 413 -1.82 -13.23 -27.45
N LEU A 414 -1.98 -12.11 -28.16
CA LEU A 414 -3.05 -11.86 -29.12
C LEU A 414 -2.49 -11.92 -30.55
N ASN A 415 -2.81 -12.99 -31.27
CA ASN A 415 -2.43 -13.11 -32.68
C ASN A 415 -3.40 -12.32 -33.58
N LEU A 416 -3.05 -11.07 -33.83
CA LEU A 416 -3.78 -10.17 -34.73
C LEU A 416 -3.89 -10.70 -36.17
N SER A 417 -3.01 -11.60 -36.65
CA SER A 417 -3.10 -12.12 -38.02
C SER A 417 -4.28 -13.07 -38.24
N LEU A 418 -4.98 -13.44 -37.16
CA LEU A 418 -6.18 -14.29 -37.18
C LEU A 418 -7.47 -13.48 -36.95
N LEU A 419 -7.39 -12.15 -36.99
CA LEU A 419 -8.50 -11.25 -36.68
C LEU A 419 -8.71 -10.25 -37.81
N GLU A 420 -9.88 -10.31 -38.44
CA GLU A 420 -10.39 -9.26 -39.32
C GLU A 420 -10.75 -8.01 -38.51
N ASP A 421 -10.63 -6.82 -39.11
CA ASP A 421 -11.03 -5.53 -38.52
C ASP A 421 -10.51 -5.27 -37.08
N ILE A 422 -9.31 -5.75 -36.70
CA ILE A 422 -8.71 -5.45 -35.39
C ILE A 422 -7.27 -4.96 -35.60
N SER A 423 -7.04 -3.71 -35.20
CA SER A 423 -5.78 -2.99 -35.47
C SER A 423 -4.69 -3.25 -34.42
N ASP A 424 -5.06 -3.35 -33.14
CA ASP A 424 -4.17 -3.69 -32.03
C ASP A 424 -4.94 -4.29 -30.84
N ASP A 425 -4.25 -4.52 -29.71
CA ASP A 425 -4.85 -5.06 -28.49
C ASP A 425 -5.80 -4.07 -27.77
N MET A 426 -5.67 -2.76 -27.96
CA MET A 426 -6.58 -1.76 -27.40
C MET A 426 -7.91 -1.77 -28.16
N ASP A 427 -7.85 -1.81 -29.49
CA ASP A 427 -9.00 -1.96 -30.39
C ASP A 427 -9.74 -3.28 -30.13
N PHE A 428 -8.99 -4.39 -29.96
CA PHE A 428 -9.54 -5.68 -29.52
C PHE A 428 -10.32 -5.56 -28.21
N CYS A 429 -9.71 -5.00 -27.15
CA CYS A 429 -10.36 -4.85 -25.85
C CYS A 429 -11.59 -3.94 -25.92
N PHE A 430 -11.54 -2.86 -26.69
CA PHE A 430 -12.66 -1.93 -26.85
C PHE A 430 -13.83 -2.55 -27.60
N LYS A 431 -13.57 -3.28 -28.69
CA LYS A 431 -14.62 -3.99 -29.45
C LYS A 431 -15.23 -5.14 -28.65
N LEU A 432 -14.43 -5.93 -27.94
CA LEU A 432 -14.92 -7.00 -27.06
C LEU A 432 -15.84 -6.45 -25.95
N ALA A 433 -15.45 -5.34 -25.31
CA ALA A 433 -16.27 -4.67 -24.29
C ALA A 433 -17.55 -4.06 -24.87
N LYS A 434 -17.51 -3.55 -26.10
CA LYS A 434 -18.66 -2.93 -26.78
C LYS A 434 -19.67 -3.94 -27.34
N GLU A 435 -19.20 -5.08 -27.84
CA GLU A 435 -20.04 -6.07 -28.55
C GLU A 435 -20.54 -7.20 -27.65
N GLU A 436 -19.74 -7.65 -26.67
CA GLU A 436 -20.07 -8.79 -25.81
C GLU A 436 -20.13 -8.42 -24.32
N SER A 437 -19.96 -7.13 -23.96
CA SER A 437 -19.88 -6.64 -22.57
C SER A 437 -18.74 -7.26 -21.72
N VAL A 438 -17.76 -7.90 -22.36
CA VAL A 438 -16.61 -8.54 -21.70
C VAL A 438 -15.44 -7.56 -21.64
N ILE A 439 -15.05 -7.17 -20.42
CA ILE A 439 -13.93 -6.24 -20.19
C ILE A 439 -12.67 -7.03 -19.86
N VAL A 440 -11.70 -7.02 -20.78
CA VAL A 440 -10.31 -7.45 -20.53
C VAL A 440 -9.38 -6.25 -20.72
N LEU A 441 -8.15 -6.35 -20.18
CA LEU A 441 -7.20 -5.24 -20.19
C LEU A 441 -6.15 -5.46 -21.28
N SER A 442 -5.92 -4.45 -22.15
CA SER A 442 -4.86 -4.51 -23.17
C SER A 442 -3.49 -4.64 -22.50
N GLY A 443 -2.62 -5.43 -23.13
CA GLY A 443 -1.23 -5.60 -22.72
C GLY A 443 -0.43 -4.31 -22.81
N CYS A 444 -0.78 -3.36 -23.68
CA CYS A 444 -0.09 -2.08 -23.78
C CYS A 444 -0.06 -1.30 -22.46
N VAL A 445 -1.10 -1.38 -21.62
CA VAL A 445 -1.13 -0.68 -20.32
C VAL A 445 -0.18 -1.31 -19.29
N VAL A 446 0.25 -2.56 -19.50
CA VAL A 446 1.27 -3.28 -18.73
C VAL A 446 2.58 -3.42 -19.54
N GLY A 447 2.76 -2.63 -20.61
CA GLY A 447 4.00 -2.57 -21.40
C GLY A 447 4.18 -3.62 -22.50
N MET A 448 3.18 -4.46 -22.78
CA MET A 448 3.27 -5.61 -23.70
C MET A 448 2.32 -5.47 -24.90
N LYS A 449 2.86 -5.09 -26.07
CA LYS A 449 2.07 -4.93 -27.30
C LYS A 449 1.64 -6.28 -27.88
N ASN A 450 0.37 -6.37 -28.31
CA ASN A 450 -0.31 -7.56 -28.82
C ASN A 450 -0.46 -8.64 -27.74
N TRP A 451 -0.77 -8.23 -26.52
CA TRP A 451 -1.16 -9.13 -25.43
C TRP A 451 -2.45 -8.64 -24.79
N ILE A 452 -3.12 -9.51 -24.05
CA ILE A 452 -4.23 -9.15 -23.17
C ILE A 452 -4.02 -9.76 -21.78
N ARG A 453 -4.43 -9.02 -20.76
CA ARG A 453 -4.50 -9.49 -19.37
C ARG A 453 -5.95 -9.86 -19.05
N LEU A 454 -6.16 -11.12 -18.70
CA LEU A 454 -7.43 -11.61 -18.17
C LEU A 454 -7.37 -11.68 -16.64
N THR A 455 -8.50 -11.45 -15.98
CA THR A 455 -8.66 -11.60 -14.52
C THR A 455 -9.61 -12.74 -14.24
N PHE A 456 -9.18 -13.72 -13.43
CA PHE A 456 -9.97 -14.90 -13.05
C PHE A 456 -10.46 -14.87 -11.60
N ALA A 457 -10.32 -13.74 -10.88
CA ALA A 457 -10.92 -13.52 -9.57
C ALA A 457 -12.42 -13.20 -9.67
N ILE A 458 -13.19 -14.22 -10.05
CA ILE A 458 -14.63 -14.22 -10.34
C ILE A 458 -15.16 -15.63 -10.06
N ASP A 459 -16.47 -15.82 -9.90
CA ASP A 459 -17.03 -17.17 -9.75
C ASP A 459 -16.86 -18.00 -11.05
N PRO A 460 -16.59 -19.31 -10.94
CA PRO A 460 -16.36 -20.18 -12.10
C PRO A 460 -17.46 -20.13 -13.18
N ALA A 461 -18.73 -20.03 -12.79
CA ALA A 461 -19.85 -19.98 -13.73
C ALA A 461 -19.83 -18.70 -14.58
N SER A 462 -19.62 -17.54 -13.96
CA SER A 462 -19.50 -16.28 -14.68
C SER A 462 -18.19 -16.18 -15.50
N LEU A 463 -17.13 -16.87 -15.08
CA LEU A 463 -15.91 -17.02 -15.88
C LEU A 463 -16.17 -17.84 -17.15
N GLU A 464 -16.86 -18.97 -17.02
CA GLU A 464 -17.28 -19.77 -18.17
C GLU A 464 -18.18 -18.97 -19.11
N GLU A 465 -19.17 -18.23 -18.56
CA GLU A 465 -20.05 -17.38 -19.37
C GLU A 465 -19.24 -16.34 -20.18
N GLY A 466 -18.37 -15.57 -19.53
CA GLY A 466 -17.56 -14.54 -20.21
C GLY A 466 -16.53 -15.08 -21.21
N LEU A 467 -15.98 -16.29 -20.98
CA LEU A 467 -15.10 -16.97 -21.94
C LEU A 467 -15.89 -17.70 -23.03
N SER A 468 -17.18 -17.98 -22.81
CA SER A 468 -18.07 -18.60 -23.81
C SER A 468 -18.58 -17.62 -24.88
N SER A 469 -18.21 -16.34 -24.83
CA SER A 469 -18.46 -15.30 -25.84
C SER A 469 -17.71 -15.53 -27.18
N TYR A 470 -17.66 -16.79 -27.62
CA TYR A 470 -17.18 -17.29 -28.91
C TYR A 470 -17.74 -16.57 -30.14
N LYS A 471 -18.84 -15.80 -30.01
CA LYS A 471 -19.50 -15.09 -31.12
C LYS A 471 -18.61 -14.00 -31.69
N PHE A 472 -18.00 -13.16 -30.85
CA PHE A 472 -17.02 -12.16 -31.27
C PHE A 472 -15.83 -12.81 -31.98
N PHE A 473 -15.15 -13.76 -31.31
CA PHE A 473 -14.00 -14.46 -31.89
C PHE A 473 -14.33 -15.14 -33.23
N ARG A 474 -15.48 -15.81 -33.37
CA ARG A 474 -15.90 -16.44 -34.64
C ARG A 474 -16.28 -15.46 -35.74
N ARG A 475 -16.68 -14.22 -35.42
CA ARG A 475 -16.88 -13.17 -36.44
C ARG A 475 -15.54 -12.70 -36.99
N GLN A 476 -14.55 -12.50 -36.12
CA GLN A 476 -13.25 -11.95 -36.53
C GLN A 476 -12.30 -13.00 -37.15
N ILE A 477 -12.50 -14.29 -36.90
CA ILE A 477 -11.64 -15.38 -37.44
C ILE A 477 -12.05 -15.82 -38.88
N GLY A 478 -13.03 -15.14 -39.50
CA GLY A 478 -13.51 -15.44 -40.85
C GLY A 478 -14.60 -16.53 -40.89
N ASN A 479 -15.51 -16.40 -41.86
CA ASN A 479 -16.78 -17.13 -41.90
C ASN A 479 -16.66 -18.67 -42.01
N ASN A 480 -17.18 -19.42 -41.03
CA ASN A 480 -17.79 -20.73 -41.30
C ASN A 480 -18.79 -21.32 -40.26
N TYR A 481 -19.20 -20.60 -39.20
CA TYR A 481 -20.16 -21.14 -38.22
C TYR A 481 -21.23 -20.11 -37.77
N LYS A 482 -22.51 -20.51 -37.78
CA LYS A 482 -23.67 -19.73 -37.29
C LYS A 482 -24.32 -20.40 -36.06
N PHE A 483 -24.79 -19.62 -35.07
CA PHE A 483 -26.09 -19.72 -34.35
C PHE A 483 -26.21 -18.71 -33.16
N PHE A 484 -27.31 -18.76 -32.39
CA PHE A 484 -28.01 -17.65 -31.68
C PHE A 484 -27.49 -17.15 -30.29
N ILE A 485 -27.90 -15.92 -29.87
CA ILE A 485 -28.37 -15.35 -28.54
C ILE A 485 -27.74 -15.88 -27.20
N GLN A 486 -27.56 -15.18 -26.05
CA GLN A 486 -28.09 -13.92 -25.46
C GLN A 486 -26.97 -12.95 -24.94
N VAL A 487 -27.20 -12.17 -23.86
CA VAL A 487 -26.37 -11.09 -23.24
C VAL A 487 -26.63 -11.00 -21.71
N MET A 488 -25.62 -10.66 -20.89
CA MET A 488 -25.78 -10.04 -19.56
C MET A 488 -24.60 -9.13 -19.13
N GLU A 489 -24.85 -8.17 -18.23
CA GLU A 489 -23.95 -7.05 -17.88
C GLU A 489 -23.10 -7.24 -16.59
N VAL A 490 -21.87 -6.69 -16.65
CA VAL A 490 -21.19 -5.83 -15.64
C VAL A 490 -21.74 -5.87 -14.20
N LEU A 491 -21.44 -6.91 -13.41
CA LEU A 491 -21.75 -6.90 -11.95
C LEU A 491 -20.86 -7.82 -11.07
N LEU A 492 -19.71 -8.24 -11.58
CA LEU A 492 -19.13 -9.54 -11.19
C LEU A 492 -18.22 -9.50 -9.94
N LEU A 493 -17.47 -8.42 -9.70
CA LEU A 493 -16.67 -8.28 -8.48
C LEU A 493 -17.52 -8.15 -7.20
N SER A 494 -18.76 -7.65 -7.28
CA SER A 494 -19.63 -7.51 -6.10
C SER A 494 -20.33 -8.82 -5.72
N LYS A 495 -20.61 -9.70 -6.69
CA LYS A 495 -21.17 -11.04 -6.46
C LYS A 495 -20.17 -11.95 -5.76
N LEU A 496 -18.92 -11.99 -6.23
CA LEU A 496 -17.86 -12.77 -5.57
C LEU A 496 -17.64 -12.26 -4.13
N PHE A 497 -17.56 -10.94 -3.93
CA PHE A 497 -17.45 -10.36 -2.58
C PHE A 497 -18.60 -10.78 -1.67
N LYS A 498 -19.87 -10.70 -2.12
CA LYS A 498 -21.02 -11.18 -1.33
C LYS A 498 -20.99 -12.67 -1.02
N HIS A 499 -20.58 -13.51 -1.98
CA HIS A 499 -20.49 -14.95 -1.78
C HIS A 499 -19.38 -15.32 -0.78
N LEU A 500 -18.21 -14.71 -0.91
CA LEU A 500 -17.09 -14.93 0.00
C LEU A 500 -17.35 -14.38 1.41
N CYS A 501 -17.98 -13.21 1.53
CA CYS A 501 -18.44 -12.69 2.82
C CYS A 501 -19.50 -13.60 3.50
N SER A 502 -20.26 -14.40 2.73
CA SER A 502 -21.19 -15.39 3.30
C SER A 502 -20.51 -16.70 3.74
N LEU A 503 -19.23 -16.90 3.38
CA LEU A 503 -18.41 -18.04 3.77
C LEU A 503 -17.42 -17.71 4.89
N SER A 504 -17.08 -16.44 5.07
CA SER A 504 -16.39 -15.95 6.26
C SER A 504 -17.38 -15.72 7.40
N GLU A 505 -17.33 -16.52 8.46
CA GLU A 505 -18.02 -16.25 9.75
C GLU A 505 -17.44 -15.03 10.51
N ILE A 506 -16.81 -14.10 9.79
CA ILE A 506 -16.29 -12.84 10.30
C ILE A 506 -17.45 -11.86 10.31
N SER A 507 -18.20 -11.85 11.42
CA SER A 507 -19.08 -10.73 11.74
C SER A 507 -18.26 -9.43 11.78
N PRO A 508 -18.79 -8.30 11.29
CA PRO A 508 -18.24 -6.99 11.63
C PRO A 508 -18.31 -6.71 13.13
#